data_AF-A0A819Y7S0-F1
#
_entry.id   AF-A0A819Y7S0-F1
#
_cell.length_a   1.000
_cell.length_b   1.000
_cell.length_c   1.000
_cell.angle_alpha   90.00
_cell.angle_beta   90.00
_cell.angle_gamma   90.00
#
_symmetry.space_group_name_H-M   'P 1'
#
loop_
_entity.id
_entity.type
_entity.pdbx_description
1 polymer ?
#
loop_
_entity_poly.entity_id
_entity_poly.type
_entity_poly.pdbx_seq_one_letter_code
_entity_poly.pdbx_strand_id
1 'polypeptide(L)'
;MTSTQLYTVPIIPDGLRRVELIKQFADTFDYLDSISQDIFNRISTRLNVYRAQVNQFDKQIQHSDEHINHIKGSKYPIQVHSSARYPIEQNRQIFKSIFECDTDNKPSVFHYDLFHSNESDEKYINSKSNDDTLIVLKQYEENFLQKTRTTNLNGFGRLPTNIKSVISLLKHNTKENP
;
A
#
# COMPACT_ATOMS: atom_id res chain seq x y z
N MET A 1 -11.19 11.24 -8.55
CA MET A 1 -10.83 9.86 -8.17
C MET A 1 -10.45 9.87 -6.71
N THR A 2 -11.38 9.51 -5.84
CA THR A 2 -11.17 9.45 -4.39
C THR A 2 -10.35 8.21 -4.09
N SER A 3 -9.15 8.36 -3.54
CA SER A 3 -8.37 7.25 -3.01
C SER A 3 -9.10 6.67 -1.80
N THR A 4 -9.88 5.62 -1.99
CA THR A 4 -10.50 4.86 -0.89
C THR A 4 -9.38 4.09 -0.19
N GLN A 5 -8.91 4.64 0.92
CA GLN A 5 -7.84 4.03 1.71
C GLN A 5 -8.41 2.78 2.43
N LEU A 6 -7.88 1.60 2.08
CA LEU A 6 -8.40 0.31 2.54
C LEU A 6 -7.95 -0.05 3.97
N TYR A 7 -6.73 0.36 4.35
CA TYR A 7 -6.16 0.13 5.68
C TYR A 7 -5.93 1.46 6.40
N THR A 8 -6.36 1.55 7.65
CA THR A 8 -6.13 2.73 8.51
C THR A 8 -5.45 2.27 9.78
N VAL A 9 -4.20 2.66 9.96
CA VAL A 9 -3.42 2.37 11.17
C VAL A 9 -3.61 3.53 12.15
N PRO A 10 -3.97 3.27 13.40
CA PRO A 10 -4.18 4.32 14.38
C PRO A 10 -2.84 4.92 14.84
N ILE A 11 -2.84 6.21 15.18
CA ILE A 11 -1.70 6.89 15.77
C ILE A 11 -1.93 6.93 17.28
N ILE A 12 -0.98 6.42 18.06
CA ILE A 12 -1.07 6.41 19.52
C ILE A 12 -0.87 7.85 20.04
N PRO A 13 -1.77 8.38 20.88
CA PRO A 13 -1.64 9.74 21.40
C PRO A 13 -0.49 9.88 22.39
N ASP A 14 0.07 11.08 22.47
CA ASP A 14 1.03 11.41 23.52
C ASP A 14 0.29 11.78 24.82
N GLY A 15 0.81 11.34 25.97
CA GLY A 15 0.24 11.64 27.30
C GLY A 15 -0.57 10.52 27.96
N LEU A 16 -0.52 9.30 27.44
CA LEU A 16 -1.12 8.13 28.09
C LEU A 16 -0.32 7.66 29.31
N ARG A 17 -1.02 7.02 30.26
CA ARG A 17 -0.36 6.33 31.37
C ARG A 17 0.50 5.18 30.81
N ARG A 18 1.63 4.87 31.47
CA ARG A 18 2.58 3.84 31.01
C ARG A 18 1.91 2.51 30.66
N VAL A 19 0.98 2.05 31.50
CA VAL A 19 0.29 0.76 31.31
C VAL A 19 -0.64 0.80 30.09
N GLU A 20 -1.40 1.88 29.93
CA GLU A 20 -2.32 2.07 28.80
C GLU A 20 -1.55 2.21 27.48
N LEU A 21 -0.44 2.94 27.50
CA LEU A 21 0.46 3.12 26.36
C LEU A 21 1.05 1.78 25.90
N ILE A 22 1.52 0.94 26.83
CA ILE A 22 2.03 -0.40 26.49
C ILE A 22 0.92 -1.27 25.89
N LYS A 23 -0.29 -1.21 26.44
CA LYS A 23 -1.44 -1.96 25.89
C LYS A 23 -1.78 -1.49 24.47
N GLN A 24 -1.88 -0.18 24.24
CA GLN A 24 -2.17 0.36 22.91
C GLN A 24 -1.08 0.03 21.90
N PHE A 25 0.18 -0.03 22.30
CA PHE A 25 1.26 -0.53 21.44
C PHE A 25 1.06 -1.98 21.06
N ALA A 26 0.75 -2.86 22.02
CA ALA A 26 0.49 -4.27 21.75
C ALA A 26 -0.68 -4.44 20.77
N ASP A 27 -1.82 -3.79 21.03
CA ASP A 27 -3.01 -3.85 20.17
C ASP A 27 -2.68 -3.34 18.75
N THR A 28 -1.91 -2.25 18.63
CA THR A 28 -1.52 -1.68 17.34
C THR A 28 -0.57 -2.60 16.58
N PHE A 29 0.38 -3.26 17.26
CA PHE A 29 1.28 -4.22 16.63
C PHE A 29 0.57 -5.48 16.16
N ASP A 30 -0.36 -6.01 16.96
CA ASP A 30 -1.19 -7.15 16.56
C ASP A 30 -2.03 -6.82 15.33
N TYR A 31 -2.59 -5.61 15.28
CA TYR A 31 -3.32 -5.15 14.11
C TYR A 31 -2.42 -4.99 12.87
N LEU A 32 -1.23 -4.42 13.04
CA LEU A 32 -0.26 -4.30 11.94
C LEU A 32 0.15 -5.66 11.38
N ASP A 33 0.33 -6.66 12.24
CA ASP A 33 0.60 -8.03 11.81
C ASP A 33 -0.57 -8.59 11.00
N SER A 34 -1.82 -8.37 11.46
CA SER A 34 -3.01 -8.80 10.72
C SER A 34 -3.13 -8.14 9.34
N ILE A 35 -2.83 -6.83 9.23
CA ILE A 35 -2.82 -6.11 7.94
C ILE A 35 -1.73 -6.69 7.04
N SER A 36 -0.54 -6.91 7.57
CA SER A 36 0.60 -7.47 6.83
C SER A 36 0.23 -8.83 6.23
N GLN A 37 -0.34 -9.72 7.04
CA GLN A 37 -0.81 -11.03 6.60
C GLN A 37 -1.88 -10.92 5.50
N ASP A 38 -2.87 -10.02 5.65
CA ASP A 38 -3.90 -9.80 4.62
C ASP A 38 -3.30 -9.32 3.29
N ILE A 39 -2.37 -8.35 3.33
CA ILE A 39 -1.68 -7.84 2.14
C ILE A 39 -0.94 -8.98 1.42
N PHE A 40 -0.16 -9.77 2.16
CA PHE A 40 0.57 -10.89 1.56
C PHE A 40 -0.37 -11.96 0.99
N ASN A 41 -1.48 -12.24 1.67
CA ASN A 41 -2.49 -13.19 1.20
C ASN A 41 -3.16 -12.73 -0.10
N ARG A 42 -3.51 -11.44 -0.23
CA ARG A 42 -4.07 -10.85 -1.46
C ARG A 42 -3.08 -10.95 -2.61
N ILE A 43 -1.81 -10.60 -2.37
CA ILE A 43 -0.75 -10.70 -3.36
C ILE A 43 -0.54 -12.15 -3.79
N SER A 44 -0.46 -13.08 -2.83
CA SER A 44 -0.29 -14.51 -3.09
C SER A 44 -1.43 -15.07 -3.94
N THR A 45 -2.67 -14.76 -3.58
CA THR A 45 -3.86 -15.16 -4.36
C THR A 45 -3.78 -14.64 -5.80
N ARG A 46 -3.40 -13.37 -5.99
CA ARG A 46 -3.27 -12.79 -7.32
C ARG A 46 -2.13 -13.44 -8.12
N LEU A 47 -1.00 -13.71 -7.48
CA LEU A 47 0.13 -14.42 -8.11
C LEU A 47 -0.27 -15.83 -8.55
N ASN A 48 -1.06 -16.54 -7.76
CA ASN A 48 -1.55 -17.87 -8.11
C ASN A 48 -2.45 -17.85 -9.36
N VAL A 49 -3.34 -16.86 -9.47
CA VAL A 49 -4.15 -16.65 -10.68
C VAL A 49 -3.27 -16.41 -11.91
N TYR A 50 -2.28 -15.54 -11.80
CA TYR A 50 -1.36 -15.28 -12.93
C TYR A 50 -0.52 -16.50 -13.29
N ARG A 51 -0.02 -17.25 -12.31
CA ARG A 51 0.69 -18.51 -12.57
C ARG A 51 -0.18 -19.51 -13.31
N ALA A 52 -1.45 -19.64 -12.92
CA ALA A 52 -2.39 -20.51 -13.62
C ALA A 52 -2.63 -20.07 -15.07
N GLN A 53 -2.73 -18.76 -15.33
CA GLN A 53 -2.86 -18.22 -16.68
C GLN A 53 -1.61 -18.47 -17.53
N VAL A 54 -0.41 -18.25 -16.98
CA VAL A 54 0.86 -18.55 -17.67
C VAL A 54 0.94 -20.03 -18.01
N ASN A 55 0.63 -20.92 -17.06
CA ASN A 55 0.61 -22.35 -17.31
C ASN A 55 -0.40 -22.75 -18.39
N GLN A 56 -1.54 -22.05 -18.50
CA GLN A 56 -2.51 -22.27 -19.56
C GLN A 56 -1.95 -21.87 -20.93
N PHE A 57 -1.24 -20.74 -21.02
CA PHE A 57 -0.57 -20.33 -22.25
C PHE A 57 0.55 -21.29 -22.63
N ASP A 58 1.36 -21.73 -21.69
CA ASP A 58 2.43 -22.70 -21.96
C ASP A 58 1.87 -24.00 -22.55
N LYS A 59 0.73 -24.49 -22.04
CA LYS A 59 0.04 -25.65 -22.62
C LYS A 59 -0.44 -25.41 -24.06
N GLN A 60 -0.96 -24.21 -24.35
CA GLN A 60 -1.40 -23.86 -25.70
C GLN A 60 -0.22 -23.75 -26.67
N ILE A 61 0.90 -23.20 -26.20
CA ILE A 61 2.15 -23.12 -26.96
C ILE A 61 2.65 -24.54 -27.26
N GLN A 62 2.74 -25.40 -26.25
CA GLN A 62 3.14 -26.80 -26.42
C GLN A 62 2.25 -27.55 -27.42
N HIS A 63 0.93 -27.44 -27.30
CA HIS A 63 -0.01 -28.04 -28.25
C HIS A 63 0.22 -27.52 -29.69
N SER A 64 0.49 -26.22 -29.84
CA SER A 64 0.78 -25.61 -31.13
C SER A 64 2.11 -26.10 -31.70
N ASP A 65 3.14 -26.22 -30.86
CA ASP A 65 4.46 -26.75 -31.24
C ASP A 65 4.38 -28.22 -31.67
N GLU A 66 3.61 -29.05 -30.96
CA GLU A 66 3.32 -30.43 -31.36
C GLU A 66 2.67 -30.49 -32.75
N HIS A 67 1.67 -29.64 -32.99
CA HIS A 67 1.00 -29.56 -34.27
C HIS A 67 1.94 -29.09 -35.40
N ILE A 68 2.76 -28.07 -35.13
CA ILE A 68 3.80 -27.60 -36.05
C ILE A 68 4.77 -28.73 -36.38
N ASN A 69 5.25 -29.46 -35.37
CA ASN A 69 6.18 -30.57 -35.55
C ASN A 69 5.55 -31.72 -36.35
N HIS A 70 4.25 -31.97 -36.21
CA HIS A 70 3.53 -32.96 -37.03
C HIS A 70 3.43 -32.53 -38.50
N ILE A 71 3.18 -31.24 -38.76
CA ILE A 71 3.09 -30.70 -40.12
C ILE A 71 4.48 -30.57 -40.76
N LYS A 72 5.51 -30.31 -39.96
CA LYS A 72 6.89 -30.10 -40.40
C LYS A 72 7.42 -31.33 -41.14
N GLY A 73 7.57 -31.21 -42.46
CA GLY A 73 8.05 -32.29 -43.34
C GLY A 73 6.94 -33.04 -44.10
N SER A 74 5.67 -32.69 -43.87
CA SER A 74 4.56 -33.17 -44.71
C SER A 74 4.69 -32.63 -46.14
N LYS A 75 4.47 -33.49 -47.14
CA LYS A 75 4.48 -33.13 -48.57
C LYS A 75 3.10 -32.77 -49.12
N TYR A 76 2.07 -32.80 -48.29
CA TYR A 76 0.71 -32.48 -48.71
C TYR A 76 0.50 -30.96 -48.81
N PRO A 77 -0.26 -30.46 -49.80
CA PRO A 77 -0.63 -29.06 -49.88
C PRO A 77 -1.42 -28.63 -48.63
N ILE A 78 -1.06 -27.50 -48.04
CA ILE A 78 -1.72 -26.94 -46.85
C ILE A 78 -2.56 -25.75 -47.28
N GLN A 79 -3.87 -25.82 -47.08
CA GLN A 79 -4.79 -24.70 -47.30
C GLN A 79 -4.89 -23.88 -46.00
N VAL A 80 -4.46 -22.62 -46.06
CA VAL A 80 -4.50 -21.71 -44.91
C VAL A 80 -5.83 -20.96 -44.91
N HIS A 81 -6.64 -21.18 -43.88
CA HIS A 81 -7.84 -20.39 -43.62
C HIS A 81 -7.52 -19.37 -42.52
N SER A 82 -7.40 -18.09 -42.87
CA SER A 82 -7.34 -17.02 -41.89
C SER A 82 -8.72 -16.40 -41.69
N SER A 83 -9.10 -16.15 -40.44
CA SER A 83 -10.23 -15.29 -40.15
C SER A 83 -9.83 -13.83 -40.44
N ALA A 84 -10.68 -13.06 -41.14
CA ALA A 84 -10.40 -11.66 -41.50
C ALA A 84 -10.32 -10.68 -40.30
N ARG A 85 -10.45 -11.17 -39.06
CA ARG A 85 -10.51 -10.35 -37.85
C ARG A 85 -9.19 -10.47 -37.10
N TYR A 86 -8.53 -9.32 -36.89
CA TYR A 86 -7.40 -9.22 -35.96
C TYR A 86 -7.82 -9.77 -34.58
N PRO A 87 -6.95 -10.50 -33.86
CA PRO A 87 -7.28 -10.99 -32.52
C PRO A 87 -7.51 -9.81 -31.58
N ILE A 88 -8.76 -9.38 -31.50
CA ILE A 88 -9.28 -8.47 -30.50
C ILE A 88 -9.86 -9.38 -29.44
N GLU A 89 -9.24 -9.41 -28.27
CA GLU A 89 -9.84 -10.05 -27.11
C GLU A 89 -11.17 -9.35 -26.82
N GLN A 90 -12.27 -10.03 -27.14
CA GLN A 90 -13.63 -9.48 -26.99
C GLN A 90 -13.94 -9.12 -25.53
N ASN A 91 -13.20 -9.70 -24.58
CA ASN A 91 -13.38 -9.54 -23.15
C ASN A 91 -12.07 -9.10 -22.47
N ARG A 92 -11.48 -7.99 -22.91
CA ARG A 92 -10.33 -7.39 -22.20
C ARG A 92 -10.77 -7.05 -20.77
N GLN A 93 -10.33 -7.85 -19.79
CA GLN A 93 -10.64 -7.59 -18.39
C GLN A 93 -10.05 -6.23 -18.02
N ILE A 94 -10.91 -5.32 -17.56
CA ILE A 94 -10.50 -4.03 -17.02
C ILE A 94 -9.58 -4.34 -15.83
N PHE A 95 -8.43 -3.67 -15.77
CA PHE A 95 -7.51 -3.82 -14.65
C PHE A 95 -8.24 -3.42 -13.36
N LYS A 96 -8.31 -4.37 -12.41
CA LYS A 96 -8.82 -4.14 -11.07
C LYS A 96 -7.67 -4.20 -10.09
N SER A 97 -7.63 -3.25 -9.16
CA SER A 97 -6.61 -3.23 -8.12
C SER A 97 -6.86 -4.37 -7.12
N ILE A 98 -5.79 -5.01 -6.63
CA ILE A 98 -5.88 -5.98 -5.54
C ILE A 98 -6.30 -5.34 -4.19
N PHE A 99 -6.27 -4.00 -4.13
CA PHE A 99 -6.66 -3.20 -2.97
C PHE A 99 -7.94 -2.39 -3.22
N GLU A 100 -8.74 -2.77 -4.22
CA GLU A 100 -10.06 -2.18 -4.41
C GLU A 100 -10.99 -2.62 -3.26
N CYS A 101 -11.74 -1.67 -2.67
CA CYS A 101 -12.69 -1.96 -1.59
C CYS A 101 -13.89 -2.73 -2.13
N ASP A 102 -13.80 -4.07 -2.17
CA ASP A 102 -15.00 -4.91 -2.29
C ASP A 102 -15.71 -4.97 -0.94
N THR A 103 -17.05 -4.96 -0.96
CA THR A 103 -17.89 -5.04 0.25
C THR A 103 -17.62 -6.30 1.08
N ASP A 104 -17.13 -7.35 0.42
CA ASP A 104 -17.03 -8.70 0.95
C ASP A 104 -15.64 -8.98 1.56
N ASN A 105 -14.62 -8.16 1.26
CA ASN A 105 -13.23 -8.32 1.70
C ASN A 105 -12.69 -7.07 2.41
N LYS A 106 -13.48 -6.54 3.36
CA LYS A 106 -13.02 -5.43 4.21
C LYS A 106 -12.05 -5.96 5.27
N PRO A 107 -10.88 -5.34 5.44
CA PRO A 107 -9.98 -5.71 6.53
C PRO A 107 -10.64 -5.40 7.87
N SER A 108 -10.17 -6.10 8.91
CA SER A 108 -10.59 -5.88 10.28
C SER A 108 -10.50 -4.40 10.63
N VAL A 109 -11.54 -3.85 11.25
CA VAL A 109 -11.54 -2.47 11.73
C VAL A 109 -10.80 -2.44 13.07
N PHE A 110 -9.80 -1.58 13.19
CA PHE A 110 -9.08 -1.39 14.43
C PHE A 110 -9.99 -0.83 15.52
N HIS A 111 -9.96 -1.44 16.71
CA HIS A 111 -10.67 -0.96 17.90
C HIS A 111 -9.68 -0.92 19.06
N TYR A 112 -9.62 0.21 19.78
CA TYR A 112 -8.94 0.25 21.06
C TYR A 112 -9.83 -0.39 22.13
N ASP A 113 -9.30 -1.37 22.84
CA ASP A 113 -9.95 -1.86 24.05
C ASP A 113 -9.84 -0.80 25.14
N LEU A 114 -10.94 -0.10 25.40
CA LEU A 114 -11.01 0.97 26.40
C LEU A 114 -10.48 0.44 27.74
N PHE A 115 -9.37 1.02 28.21
CA PHE A 115 -8.80 0.66 29.50
C PHE A 115 -9.63 1.33 30.59
N HIS A 116 -10.55 0.58 31.20
CA HIS A 116 -11.24 1.03 32.40
C HIS A 116 -10.32 0.80 33.60
N SER A 117 -9.54 1.81 33.99
CA SER A 117 -8.93 1.80 35.32
C SER A 117 -10.05 1.96 36.34
N ASN A 118 -10.32 0.92 37.14
CA ASN A 118 -11.24 1.03 38.25
C ASN A 118 -10.75 2.16 39.18
N GLU A 119 -11.59 3.14 39.48
CA GLU A 119 -11.30 4.33 40.31
C GLU A 119 -10.76 4.00 41.72
N SER A 120 -10.72 2.73 42.12
CA SER A 120 -10.22 2.26 43.41
C SER A 120 -8.69 2.31 43.57
N ASP A 121 -7.92 2.42 42.48
CA ASP A 121 -6.44 2.49 42.55
C ASP A 121 -5.90 3.91 42.79
N GLU A 122 -6.76 4.93 42.83
CA GLU A 122 -6.37 6.33 43.02
C GLU A 122 -5.75 6.63 44.39
N LYS A 123 -5.89 5.74 45.39
CA LYS A 123 -5.35 5.97 46.74
C LYS A 123 -3.85 5.73 46.89
N TYR A 124 -3.16 5.12 45.91
CA TYR A 124 -1.72 4.84 46.01
C TYR A 124 -0.80 5.81 45.25
N ILE A 125 -1.35 6.79 44.50
CA ILE A 125 -0.56 7.75 43.72
C ILE A 125 -0.55 9.15 44.38
N ASN A 126 -0.46 9.20 45.71
CA ASN A 126 -0.04 10.42 46.41
C ASN A 126 1.36 10.25 47.02
N SER A 127 2.29 9.72 46.24
CA SER A 127 3.71 9.82 46.54
C SER A 127 4.47 10.26 45.29
N LYS A 128 4.81 11.55 45.26
CA LYS A 128 5.67 12.22 44.27
C LYS A 128 5.22 12.08 42.81
N SER A 129 4.62 13.16 42.30
CA SER A 129 4.53 13.44 40.87
C SER A 129 5.90 13.17 40.23
N ASN A 130 5.98 12.17 39.34
CA ASN A 130 7.15 11.92 38.53
C ASN A 130 7.17 12.93 37.36
N ASP A 131 7.16 14.21 37.70
CA ASP A 131 7.31 15.31 36.74
C ASP A 131 8.65 15.16 35.99
N ASP A 132 9.68 14.62 36.65
CA ASP A 132 11.01 14.38 36.09
C ASP A 132 11.00 13.46 34.85
N THR A 133 10.12 12.44 34.80
CA THR A 133 10.03 11.57 33.61
C THR A 133 9.24 12.18 32.46
N LEU A 134 8.26 13.05 32.75
CA LEU A 134 7.55 13.83 31.73
C LEU A 134 8.45 14.94 31.17
N ILE A 135 9.34 15.50 31.99
CA ILE A 135 10.32 16.51 31.57
C ILE A 135 11.30 15.92 30.54
N VAL A 136 11.79 14.70 30.73
CA VAL A 136 12.75 14.08 29.80
C VAL A 136 12.16 13.89 28.39
N LEU A 137 10.89 13.48 28.28
CA LEU A 137 10.23 13.30 26.98
C LEU A 137 9.96 14.64 26.29
N LYS A 138 9.44 15.63 27.02
CA LYS A 138 9.26 17.00 26.50
C LYS A 138 10.58 17.61 26.03
N GLN A 139 11.67 17.37 26.77
CA GLN A 139 12.99 17.87 26.40
C GLN A 139 13.54 17.20 25.14
N TYR A 140 13.23 15.93 24.88
CA TYR A 140 13.60 15.26 23.63
C TYR A 140 12.82 15.82 22.43
N GLU A 141 11.52 16.07 22.60
CA GLU A 141 10.68 16.70 21.57
C GLU A 141 11.14 18.12 21.23
N GLU A 142 11.43 18.95 22.23
CA GLU A 142 11.94 20.30 21.99
C GLU A 142 13.28 20.28 21.24
N ASN A 143 14.19 19.37 21.61
CA ASN A 143 15.46 19.20 20.93
C ASN A 143 15.28 18.69 19.48
N PHE A 144 14.31 17.81 19.22
CA PHE A 144 13.97 17.33 17.88
C PHE A 144 13.33 18.45 17.01
N LEU A 145 12.42 19.23 17.58
CA LEU A 145 11.77 20.38 16.92
C LEU A 145 12.76 21.52 16.64
N GLN A 146 13.73 21.77 17.51
CA GLN A 146 14.81 22.75 17.25
C GLN A 146 15.74 22.28 16.13
N LYS A 147 16.02 20.98 16.04
CA LYS A 147 16.85 20.40 14.98
C LYS A 147 16.18 20.47 13.59
N THR A 148 14.85 20.40 13.53
CA THR A 148 14.09 20.58 12.27
C THR A 148 13.83 22.04 11.90
N ARG A 149 13.80 22.97 12.87
CA ARG A 149 13.71 24.42 12.63
C ARG A 149 15.00 25.04 12.10
N THR A 150 16.16 24.47 12.44
CA THR A 150 17.47 25.01 12.02
C THR A 150 17.89 24.56 10.62
N THR A 151 17.29 23.50 10.08
CA THR A 151 17.32 23.24 8.66
C THR A 151 16.32 24.16 7.99
N ASN A 152 16.78 25.32 7.51
CA ASN A 152 16.05 26.08 6.50
C ASN A 152 15.86 25.16 5.29
N LEU A 153 14.75 24.42 5.26
CA LEU A 153 14.27 23.71 4.09
C LEU A 153 13.83 24.79 3.11
N ASN A 154 14.80 25.41 2.45
CA ASN A 154 14.57 26.11 1.20
C ASN A 154 14.08 25.05 0.21
N GLY A 155 12.77 24.79 0.23
CA GLY A 155 12.11 23.99 -0.80
C GLY A 155 12.32 24.64 -2.18
N PHE A 156 11.85 23.96 -3.22
CA PHE A 156 11.97 24.36 -4.63
C PHE A 156 11.24 25.67 -5.03
N GLY A 157 11.01 26.57 -4.09
CA GLY A 157 10.27 27.81 -4.29
C GLY A 157 8.78 27.59 -4.51
N ARG A 158 8.07 28.69 -4.74
CA ARG A 158 6.65 28.65 -5.14
C ARG A 158 6.56 28.23 -6.60
N LEU A 159 5.51 27.49 -6.94
CA LEU A 159 5.20 27.17 -8.33
C LEU A 159 5.00 28.49 -9.12
N PRO A 160 5.58 28.64 -10.32
CA PRO A 160 5.33 29.79 -11.18
C PRO A 160 3.83 29.93 -11.47
N THR A 161 3.28 31.14 -11.32
CA THR A 161 1.84 31.41 -11.42
C THR A 161 1.25 31.19 -12.82
N ASN A 162 2.08 30.99 -13.84
CA ASN A 162 1.66 30.82 -15.24
C ASN A 162 1.68 29.35 -15.72
N ILE A 163 1.77 28.37 -14.81
CA ILE A 163 1.84 26.95 -15.17
C ILE A 163 0.51 26.27 -14.78
N LYS A 164 -0.31 25.93 -15.77
CA LYS A 164 -1.63 25.31 -15.59
C LYS A 164 -1.63 23.77 -15.70
N SER A 165 -0.50 23.16 -16.04
CA SER A 165 -0.38 21.72 -16.29
C SER A 165 0.97 21.14 -15.83
N VAL A 166 0.97 19.87 -15.43
CA VAL A 166 2.17 19.09 -15.06
C VAL A 166 3.17 19.04 -16.22
N ILE A 167 2.68 18.98 -17.46
CA ILE A 167 3.52 18.95 -18.67
C ILE A 167 4.30 20.27 -18.82
N SER A 168 3.66 21.42 -18.56
CA SER A 168 4.33 22.73 -18.60
C SER A 168 5.37 22.90 -17.48
N LEU A 169 5.16 22.28 -16.31
CA LEU A 169 6.14 22.29 -15.22
C LEU A 169 7.38 21.47 -15.59
N LEU A 170 7.18 20.29 -16.16
CA LEU A 170 8.28 19.43 -16.64
C LEU A 170 9.09 20.15 -17.73
N LYS A 171 8.41 20.82 -18.68
CA LYS A 171 9.05 21.62 -19.72
C LYS A 171 9.85 22.81 -19.16
N HIS A 172 9.38 23.45 -18.10
CA HIS A 172 10.12 24.54 -17.44
C HIS A 172 11.43 24.05 -16.77
N ASN A 173 11.50 22.77 -16.41
CA ASN A 173 12.69 22.18 -15.77
C ASN A 173 13.68 21.56 -16.77
N THR A 174 13.38 21.55 -18.08
CA THR A 174 14.29 21.04 -19.10
C THR A 174 15.14 22.16 -19.71
N LYS A 175 16.46 21.93 -19.86
CA LYS A 175 17.45 22.89 -20.41
C LYS A 175 17.25 23.28 -21.90
N GLU A 176 16.23 22.75 -22.57
CA GLU A 176 16.04 22.87 -24.01
C GLU A 176 15.00 23.93 -24.42
N ASN A 177 14.94 25.07 -23.72
CA ASN A 177 14.19 26.21 -24.24
C ASN A 177 15.02 27.49 -24.06
N PRO A 178 15.24 28.30 -25.12
CA PRO A 178 15.88 29.61 -25.00
C PRO A 178 15.06 30.56 -24.11
#